data_AF-A0A5M9X044-F1
#
_entry.id   AF-A0A5M9X044-F1
#
_cell.length_a   1.000
_cell.length_b   1.000
_cell.length_c   1.000
_cell.angle_alpha   90.00
_cell.angle_beta   90.00
_cell.angle_gamma   90.00
#
_symmetry.space_group_name_H-M   'P 1'
#
loop_
_entity.id
_entity.type
_entity.pdbx_description
1 polymer ?
#
loop_
_entity_poly.entity_id
_entity_poly.type
_entity_poly.pdbx_seq_one_letter_code
_entity_poly.pdbx_strand_id
1 'polypeptide(L)' 'MLLSIAVIVIGCLMGVIDLPKLWKNKEWKEVTVYSLLLLTGTFFGVVAVNLWEFPSPLYIIIWIYKPVNQLLAYITGS' A
#
# COMPACT_ATOMS: atom_id res chain seq x y z
N MET A 1 -4.47 -12.17 12.46
CA MET A 1 -5.53 -12.96 11.78
C MET A 1 -6.93 -12.41 12.03
N LEU A 2 -7.46 -12.39 13.26
CA LEU A 2 -8.84 -11.95 13.53
C LEU A 2 -9.11 -10.49 13.09
N LEU A 3 -8.20 -9.58 13.41
CA LEU A 3 -8.29 -8.19 12.97
C LEU A 3 -8.18 -8.03 11.45
N SER A 4 -7.34 -8.83 10.78
CA SER A 4 -7.20 -8.80 9.32
C SER A 4 -8.50 -9.23 8.62
N ILE A 5 -9.18 -10.25 9.18
CA ILE A 5 -10.50 -10.68 8.72
C ILE A 5 -11.52 -9.55 8.91
N ALA A 6 -11.51 -8.86 10.06
CA ALA A 6 -12.40 -7.73 10.31
C ALA A 6 -12.20 -6.61 9.27
N VAL A 7 -10.95 -6.25 8.94
CA VAL A 7 -10.63 -5.26 7.89
C VAL A 7 -11.21 -5.68 6.54
N ILE A 8 -11.02 -6.95 6.13
CA ILE A 8 -11.54 -7.46 4.86
C ILE A 8 -13.07 -7.45 4.84
N VAL A 9 -13.72 -7.88 5.93
CA VAL A 9 -15.18 -7.90 6.04
C VAL A 9 -15.76 -6.49 5.93
N ILE A 10 -15.15 -5.52 6.61
CA ILE A 10 -15.59 -4.11 6.54
C ILE A 10 -15.40 -3.58 5.11
N GLY A 11 -14.25 -3.83 4.47
CA GLY A 11 -14.00 -3.44 3.09
C GLY A 11 -15.04 -4.03 2.12
N CYS A 12 -15.37 -5.32 2.26
CA CYS A 12 -16.42 -5.97 1.48
C CYS A 12 -17.81 -5.36 1.73
N LEU A 13 -18.16 -5.06 2.99
CA LEU A 13 -19.43 -4.43 3.33
C LEU A 13 -19.57 -3.06 2.69
N MET A 14 -18.52 -2.23 2.77
CA MET A 14 -18.49 -0.92 2.09
C MET A 14 -18.67 -1.08 0.58
N GLY A 15 -17.96 -2.04 -0.02
CA GLY A 15 -18.11 -2.33 -1.45
C GLY A 15 -19.53 -2.74 -1.84
N VAL A 16 -20.17 -3.63 -1.07
CA VAL A 16 -21.54 -4.10 -1.34
C VAL A 16 -22.58 -2.99 -1.17
N ILE A 17 -22.34 -2.00 -0.30
CA ILE A 17 -23.28 -0.88 -0.10
C ILE A 17 -23.09 0.19 -1.18
N ASP A 18 -21.84 0.56 -1.47
CA ASP A 18 -21.53 1.74 -2.29
C ASP A 18 -21.39 1.42 -3.79
N LEU A 19 -20.77 0.29 -4.19
CA LEU A 19 -20.59 -0.04 -5.61
C LEU A 19 -21.91 -0.16 -6.37
N PRO A 20 -22.96 -0.83 -5.85
CA PRO A 20 -24.21 -0.97 -6.59
C PRO A 20 -24.89 0.36 -6.85
N LYS A 21 -24.72 1.34 -5.95
CA LYS A 21 -25.25 2.69 -6.11
C LYS A 21 -24.55 3.41 -7.26
N LEU A 22 -23.21 3.41 -7.27
CA LEU A 22 -22.38 4.02 -8.31
C LEU A 22 -22.60 3.35 -9.68
N TRP A 23 -22.73 2.02 -9.70
CA TRP A 23 -22.99 1.26 -10.92
C TRP A 23 -24.37 1.58 -11.51
N LYS A 24 -25.41 1.71 -10.68
CA LYS A 24 -26.76 2.10 -11.11
C LYS A 24 -26.79 3.49 -11.73
N ASN A 25 -25.97 4.42 -11.22
CA ASN A 25 -25.84 5.77 -11.75
C ASN A 25 -25.03 5.86 -13.05
N LYS A 26 -24.46 4.74 -13.54
CA LYS A 26 -23.55 4.69 -14.71
C LYS A 26 -22.29 5.55 -14.56
N GLU A 27 -21.87 5.82 -13.33
CA GLU A 27 -20.68 6.61 -12.99
C GLU A 27 -19.42 5.73 -13.04
N TRP A 28 -19.10 5.19 -14.22
CA TRP A 28 -18.01 4.21 -14.40
C TRP A 28 -16.64 4.69 -13.94
N LYS A 29 -16.37 5.99 -14.12
CA LYS A 29 -15.13 6.62 -13.61
C LYS A 29 -15.07 6.58 -12.09
N GLU A 30 -16.18 6.86 -11.43
CA GLU A 30 -16.27 6.86 -9.97
C GLU A 30 -16.22 5.45 -9.41
N VAL A 31 -16.89 4.48 -10.05
CA VAL A 31 -16.77 3.05 -9.71
C VAL A 31 -15.31 2.61 -9.72
N THR A 32 -14.56 3.04 -10.76
CA THR A 32 -13.15 2.69 -10.91
C THR A 32 -12.30 3.31 -9.80
N VAL A 33 -12.42 4.63 -9.58
CA VAL A 33 -11.66 5.34 -8.55
C VAL A 33 -12.01 4.83 -7.15
N TYR A 34 -13.30 4.66 -6.85
CA TYR A 34 -13.77 4.14 -5.58
C TYR A 34 -13.24 2.72 -5.33
N SER A 35 -13.36 1.81 -6.29
CA SER A 35 -12.88 0.44 -6.13
C SER A 35 -11.37 0.39 -5.92
N LEU A 36 -10.62 1.21 -6.66
CA LEU A 36 -9.18 1.32 -6.50
C LEU A 36 -8.83 1.81 -5.08
N LEU A 37 -9.44 2.90 -4.62
CA LEU A 37 -9.21 3.42 -3.27
C LEU A 37 -9.62 2.41 -2.18
N LEU A 38 -10.74 1.73 -2.34
CA LEU A 38 -11.23 0.72 -1.38
C LEU A 38 -10.27 -0.46 -1.28
N LEU A 39 -9.81 -0.99 -2.41
CA LEU A 39 -8.83 -2.08 -2.46
C LEU A 39 -7.50 -1.63 -1.83
N THR A 40 -7.04 -0.44 -2.16
CA THR A 40 -5.76 0.10 -1.65
C THR A 40 -5.84 0.33 -0.13
N GLY A 41 -6.95 0.90 0.36
CA GLY A 41 -7.20 1.12 1.78
C GLY A 41 -7.33 -0.20 2.55
N THR A 42 -8.03 -1.18 2.00
CA THR A 42 -8.18 -2.52 2.62
C THR A 42 -6.83 -3.24 2.66
N PHE A 43 -6.05 -3.18 1.59
CA PHE A 43 -4.69 -3.72 1.53
C PHE A 43 -3.80 -3.10 2.62
N PHE A 44 -3.73 -1.77 2.70
CA PHE A 44 -2.95 -1.09 3.73
C PHE A 44 -3.47 -1.37 5.14
N GLY A 45 -4.79 -1.49 5.33
CA GLY A 45 -5.37 -1.88 6.61
C GLY A 45 -4.90 -3.27 7.05
N VAL A 46 -4.84 -4.24 6.14
CA VAL A 46 -4.29 -5.58 6.43
C VAL A 46 -2.80 -5.51 6.77
N VAL A 47 -2.01 -4.74 6.01
CA VAL A 47 -0.58 -4.54 6.28
C VAL A 47 -0.35 -3.92 7.66
N ALA A 48 -1.09 -2.87 7.99
CA ALA A 48 -1.00 -2.14 9.24
C ALA A 48 -1.36 -3.02 10.45
N VAL A 49 -2.46 -3.77 10.35
CA VAL A 49 -2.92 -4.66 11.42
C VAL A 49 -1.97 -5.83 11.68
N ASN A 50 -1.29 -6.33 10.65
CA ASN A 50 -0.31 -7.39 10.81
C ASN A 50 1.06 -6.88 11.26
N LEU A 51 1.21 -5.56 11.48
CA LEU A 51 2.48 -4.93 11.85
C LEU A 51 3.61 -5.39 10.92
N TRP A 52 3.31 -5.55 9.63
CA TRP A 52 4.31 -6.04 8.69
C TRP A 52 5.51 -5.11 8.77
N GLU A 53 6.68 -5.68 9.08
CA GLU A 53 7.91 -4.93 9.21
C GLU A 53 8.21 -4.23 7.89
N PHE A 54 7.93 -2.94 7.86
CA PHE A 54 8.37 -2.11 6.77
C PHE A 54 9.88 -1.96 6.90
N PRO A 55 10.65 -2.15 5.82
CA PRO A 55 12.10 -2.00 5.89
C PRO A 55 12.41 -0.64 6.51
N SER A 56 13.27 -0.65 7.52
CA SER A 56 13.72 0.56 8.19
C SER A 56 14.10 1.62 7.14
N PRO A 57 13.68 2.89 7.29
CA PRO A 57 14.09 3.97 6.41
C PRO A 57 15.62 4.06 6.25
N LEU A 58 16.36 3.59 7.26
CA LEU A 58 17.81 3.46 7.21
C LEU A 58 18.28 2.60 6.04
N TYR A 59 17.55 1.53 5.69
CA TYR A 59 17.91 0.67 4.57
C TYR A 59 17.81 1.40 3.22
N ILE A 60 16.83 2.28 3.07
CA ILE A 60 16.69 3.15 1.89
C ILE A 60 17.88 4.11 1.82
N ILE A 61 18.24 4.72 2.96
CA ILE A 61 19.41 5.60 3.05
C ILE A 61 20.69 4.83 2.67
N ILE A 62 20.90 3.64 3.22
CA ILE A 62 22.04 2.77 2.89
C ILE A 62 22.07 2.45 1.40
N TRP A 63 20.93 2.10 0.80
CA TRP A 63 20.83 1.78 -0.62
C TRP A 63 21.22 2.95 -1.52
N ILE A 64 20.82 4.17 -1.16
CA ILE A 64 21.21 5.41 -1.86
C ILE A 64 22.70 5.71 -1.68
N TYR A 65 23.23 5.54 -0.47
CA TYR A 65 24.62 5.87 -0.14
C TYR A 65 25.64 4.84 -0.65
N LYS A 66 25.25 3.58 -0.80
CA LYS A 66 26.14 2.49 -1.24
C LYS A 66 26.85 2.78 -2.58
N PRO A 67 26.17 3.20 -3.67
CA PRO A 67 26.86 3.51 -4.93
C PRO A 67 27.80 4.71 -4.80
N VAL A 68 27.43 5.72 -4.02
CA VAL A 68 28.28 6.89 -3.76
C VAL A 68 29.55 6.46 -3.02
N ASN A 69 29.42 5.63 -2.00
CA ASN A 69 30.57 5.12 -1.25
C ASN A 69 31.50 4.26 -2.11
N GLN A 70 30.94 3.42 -3.00
CA GLN A 70 31.74 2.62 -3.94
C GLN A 70 32.50 3.48 -4.96
N LEU A 71 31.87 4.56 -5.43
CA LEU A 71 32.52 5.55 -6.30
C LEU A 71 33.68 6.25 -5.58
N LEU A 72 33.44 6.69 -4.35
CA LEU A 72 34.46 7.34 -3.52
C LEU A 72 35.63 6.39 -3.20
N ALA A 73 35.35 5.13 -2.87
CA ALA A 73 36.37 4.11 -2.64
C ALA A 73 37.22 3.86 -3.91
N TYR A 74 36.56 3.74 -5.08
CA TYR A 74 37.25 3.56 -6.35
C TYR A 74 38.18 4.73 -6.70
N ILE A 75 37.74 5.97 -6.45
CA ILE A 75 38.54 7.18 -6.75
C ILE A 75 39.67 7.38 -5.73
N THR A 76 39.45 7.02 -4.47
CA THR A 76 40.41 7.24 -3.36
C THR A 76 41.44 6.11 -3.25
N GLY A 77 41.28 5.01 -4.00
CA GLY A 77 42.27 3.94 -4.09
C GLY A 77 42.37 3.04 -2.86
N SER A 78 41.31 2.96 -2.04
CA SER A 78 41.18 2.07 -0.88
C SER A 78 40.51 0.75 -1.25
#